data_AF-A0AAE1J179-F1
#
_entry.id   AF-A0AAE1J179-F1
#
_cell.length_a   1.000
_cell.length_b   1.000
_cell.length_c   1.000
_cell.angle_alpha   90.00
_cell.angle_beta   90.00
_cell.angle_gamma   90.00
#
_symmetry.space_group_name_H-M   'P 1'
#
loop_
_entity.id
_entity.type
_entity.pdbx_description
1 polymer ?
#
loop_
_entity_poly.entity_id
_entity_poly.type
_entity_poly.pdbx_seq_one_letter_code
_entity_poly.pdbx_strand_id
1 'polypeptide(L)'
;MEAGNTRSWLFHPVTESNLQLFALISLWISSKMHDSHPLSVRCLKSLANNIIKDQHFATRDFLEAEVLFMQVLNFEIGTTNIAFLNLEELWMQIKRVAIVGDLINFEACMEIMDLLYEKEETSFLHKSPSSLAASILVASYLITVPKQKWEFPLLPWVCDFI
;
A
#
# COMPACT_ATOMS: atom_id res chain seq x y z
N MET A 1 -11.82 35.82 17.41
CA MET A 1 -12.06 34.39 17.73
C MET A 1 -11.16 33.62 16.77
N GLU A 2 -9.92 33.42 17.18
CA GLU A 2 -8.86 32.86 16.34
C GLU A 2 -9.05 31.34 16.26
N ALA A 3 -9.27 30.83 15.04
CA ALA A 3 -9.11 29.42 14.76
C ALA A 3 -7.62 29.11 14.88
N GLY A 4 -7.21 28.65 16.07
CA GLY A 4 -5.85 28.25 16.36
C GLY A 4 -5.36 27.27 15.31
N ASN A 5 -4.27 27.64 14.65
CA ASN A 5 -3.50 26.83 13.73
C ASN A 5 -3.00 25.57 14.46
N THR A 6 -3.85 24.54 14.56
CA THR A 6 -3.50 23.20 15.05
C THR A 6 -2.64 22.53 13.99
N ARG A 7 -1.40 22.98 13.86
CA ARG A 7 -0.34 22.23 13.18
C ARG A 7 -0.23 20.89 13.91
N SER A 8 -0.49 19.78 13.21
CA SER A 8 -0.45 18.46 13.82
C SER A 8 0.97 18.21 14.36
N TRP A 9 1.08 18.07 15.68
CA TRP A 9 2.36 17.83 16.34
C TRP A 9 3.02 16.53 15.88
N LEU A 10 2.24 15.63 15.30
CA LEU A 10 2.67 14.37 14.70
C LEU A 10 3.77 14.57 13.63
N PHE A 11 3.81 15.72 12.95
CA PHE A 11 4.76 15.98 11.86
C PHE A 11 5.63 17.23 12.04
N HIS A 12 5.49 17.96 13.13
CA HIS A 12 6.21 19.22 13.28
C HIS A 12 6.98 19.33 14.59
N PRO A 13 8.33 19.29 14.53
CA PRO A 13 9.19 19.03 13.35
C PRO A 13 9.11 17.58 12.83
N VAL A 14 9.45 17.32 11.56
CA VAL A 14 9.59 15.94 11.05
C VAL A 14 10.90 15.38 11.62
N THR A 15 10.81 14.67 12.73
CA THR A 15 11.93 13.95 13.35
C THR A 15 11.82 12.46 13.06
N GLU A 16 12.92 11.73 13.23
CA GLU A 16 12.92 10.26 13.11
C GLU A 16 11.90 9.62 14.07
N SER A 17 11.84 10.08 15.31
CA SER A 17 10.87 9.62 16.31
C SER A 17 9.42 9.85 15.87
N ASN A 18 9.14 10.98 15.22
CA ASN A 18 7.81 11.31 14.72
C ASN A 18 7.41 10.44 13.52
N LEU A 19 8.36 10.12 12.63
CA LEU A 19 8.15 9.16 11.54
C LEU A 19 7.93 7.73 12.05
N GLN A 20 8.69 7.32 13.07
CA GLN A 20 8.52 6.02 13.74
C GLN A 20 7.13 5.92 14.39
N LEU A 21 6.69 6.98 15.09
CA LEU A 21 5.34 7.04 15.65
C LEU A 21 4.27 7.00 14.56
N PHE A 22 4.46 7.76 13.47
CA PHE A 22 3.55 7.75 12.34
C PHE A 22 3.40 6.35 11.74
N ALA A 23 4.50 5.63 11.51
CA ALA A 23 4.48 4.25 11.00
C ALA A 23 3.74 3.29 11.95
N LEU A 24 3.95 3.44 13.27
CA LEU A 24 3.26 2.64 14.28
C LEU A 24 1.75 2.90 14.27
N ILE A 25 1.32 4.16 14.17
CA ILE A 25 -0.11 4.51 14.09
C ILE A 25 -0.72 4.02 12.78
N SER A 26 -0.02 4.12 11.65
CA SER A 26 -0.45 3.52 10.37
C SER A 26 -0.72 2.03 10.51
N LEU A 27 0.22 1.28 11.11
CA LEU A 27 0.08 -0.15 11.35
C LEU A 27 -1.12 -0.46 12.26
N TRP A 28 -1.32 0.35 13.31
CA TRP A 28 -2.43 0.19 14.23
C TRP A 28 -3.79 0.42 13.54
N ILE A 29 -3.93 1.49 12.77
CA ILE A 29 -5.14 1.76 11.97
C ILE A 29 -5.40 0.64 10.96
N SER A 30 -4.36 0.22 10.23
CA SER A 30 -4.45 -0.89 9.29
C SER A 30 -4.93 -2.19 9.96
N SER A 31 -4.43 -2.51 11.16
CA SER A 31 -4.88 -3.69 11.91
C SER A 31 -6.37 -3.62 12.30
N LYS A 32 -6.94 -2.43 12.52
CA LYS A 32 -8.37 -2.27 12.78
C LYS A 32 -9.22 -2.49 11.53
N MET A 33 -8.66 -2.25 10.34
CA MET A 33 -9.38 -2.36 9.07
C MET A 33 -9.37 -3.78 8.48
N HIS A 34 -8.27 -4.51 8.66
CA HIS A 34 -8.02 -5.76 7.94
C HIS A 34 -8.04 -7.01 8.83
N ASP A 35 -7.90 -6.90 10.16
CA ASP A 35 -7.86 -8.05 11.06
C ASP A 35 -9.13 -8.21 11.91
N SER A 36 -9.44 -9.48 12.22
CA SER A 36 -10.48 -9.85 13.20
C SER A 36 -10.10 -9.49 14.65
N HIS A 37 -8.82 -9.18 14.91
CA HIS A 37 -8.28 -8.87 16.24
C HIS A 37 -7.29 -7.71 16.15
N PRO A 38 -7.74 -6.45 16.30
CA PRO A 38 -6.87 -5.28 16.18
C PRO A 38 -5.73 -5.28 17.21
N LEU A 39 -4.60 -4.66 16.86
CA LEU A 39 -3.50 -4.48 17.80
C LEU A 39 -3.96 -3.64 19.00
N SER A 40 -3.69 -4.15 20.21
CA SER A 40 -4.00 -3.41 21.44
C SER A 40 -3.06 -2.22 21.62
N VAL A 41 -3.57 -1.13 22.21
CA VAL A 41 -2.75 0.04 22.56
C VAL A 41 -1.58 -0.33 23.48
N ARG A 42 -1.73 -1.38 24.30
CA ARG A 42 -0.66 -1.91 25.15
C ARG A 42 0.49 -2.50 24.32
N CYS A 43 0.16 -3.29 23.28
CA CYS A 43 1.15 -3.84 22.36
C CYS A 43 1.87 -2.71 21.61
N LEU A 44 1.10 -1.75 21.08
CA LEU A 44 1.63 -0.60 20.36
C LEU A 44 2.58 0.26 21.22
N LYS A 45 2.18 0.53 22.46
CA LYS A 45 3.02 1.24 23.44
C LYS A 45 4.30 0.49 23.77
N SER A 46 4.23 -0.84 23.94
CA SER A 46 5.43 -1.66 24.17
C SER A 46 6.38 -1.60 22.98
N LEU A 47 5.85 -1.62 21.76
CA LEU A 47 6.64 -1.54 20.53
C LEU A 47 7.28 -0.14 20.38
N ALA A 48 6.52 0.92 20.62
CA ALA A 48 7.00 2.29 20.61
C ALA A 48 8.14 2.52 21.61
N ASN A 49 8.01 2.02 22.84
CA ASN A 49 9.06 2.14 23.86
C ASN A 49 10.36 1.40 23.49
N ASN A 50 10.27 0.36 22.65
CA ASN A 50 11.43 -0.38 22.19
C ASN A 50 12.13 0.29 20.99
N ILE A 51 11.36 0.91 20.09
CA ILE A 51 11.85 1.51 18.84
C ILE A 51 12.28 2.97 19.06
N ILE A 52 11.44 3.75 19.76
CA ILE A 52 11.60 5.19 19.93
C ILE A 52 12.27 5.45 21.29
N LYS A 53 13.60 5.46 21.30
CA LYS A 53 14.38 5.54 22.55
C LYS A 53 14.37 6.91 23.21
N ASP A 54 14.13 7.96 22.44
CA ASP A 54 14.27 9.35 22.90
C ASP A 54 12.96 9.94 23.44
N GLN A 55 11.86 9.18 23.45
CA GLN A 55 10.55 9.65 23.89
C GLN A 55 9.80 8.59 24.71
N HIS A 56 9.01 9.06 25.67
CA HIS A 56 8.11 8.21 26.45
C HIS A 56 6.67 8.57 26.13
N PHE A 57 5.91 7.59 25.64
CA PHE A 57 4.52 7.79 25.27
C PHE A 57 3.57 7.27 26.36
N ALA A 58 2.64 8.12 26.78
CA ALA A 58 1.46 7.73 27.51
C ALA A 58 0.42 7.10 26.57
N THR A 59 -0.52 6.33 27.13
CA THR A 59 -1.63 5.76 26.36
C THR A 59 -2.44 6.83 25.63
N ARG A 60 -2.58 8.01 26.25
CA ARG A 60 -3.29 9.16 25.69
C ARG A 60 -2.65 9.66 24.39
N ASP A 61 -1.33 9.62 24.28
CA ASP A 61 -0.61 10.11 23.11
C ASP A 61 -0.95 9.27 21.87
N PHE A 62 -1.12 7.95 22.03
CA PHE A 62 -1.57 7.09 20.93
C PHE A 62 -3.01 7.39 20.51
N LEU A 63 -3.92 7.59 21.45
CA LEU A 63 -5.31 7.94 21.15
C LEU A 63 -5.42 9.28 20.40
N GLU A 64 -4.59 10.25 20.77
CA GLU A 64 -4.53 11.54 20.09
C GLU A 64 -3.89 11.41 18.71
N ALA A 65 -2.80 10.65 18.61
CA ALA A 65 -2.13 10.38 17.34
C ALA A 65 -3.03 9.64 16.35
N GLU A 66 -3.94 8.77 16.81
CA GLU A 66 -4.98 8.16 15.97
C GLU A 66 -5.85 9.22 15.29
N VAL A 67 -6.43 10.13 16.07
CA VAL A 67 -7.32 11.17 15.54
C VAL A 67 -6.57 12.09 14.59
N LEU A 68 -5.36 12.50 14.95
CA LEU A 68 -4.51 13.33 14.11
C LEU A 68 -4.13 12.63 12.81
N PHE A 69 -3.83 11.33 12.86
CA PHE A 69 -3.53 10.52 11.69
C PHE A 69 -4.71 10.47 10.72
N MET A 70 -5.91 10.19 11.24
CA MET A 70 -7.14 10.20 10.43
C MET A 70 -7.39 11.57 9.80
N GLN A 71 -7.16 12.67 10.54
CA GLN A 71 -7.29 14.03 10.03
C GLN A 71 -6.27 14.34 8.92
N VAL A 72 -5.02 13.89 9.07
CA VAL A 72 -3.98 14.04 8.04
C VAL A 72 -4.37 13.31 6.75
N LEU A 73 -5.03 12.16 6.86
CA LEU A 73 -5.55 11.41 5.72
C LEU A 73 -6.92 11.89 5.23
N ASN A 74 -7.45 13.01 5.75
CA ASN A 74 -8.81 13.50 5.47
C ASN A 74 -9.90 12.43 5.70
N PHE A 75 -9.65 11.48 6.60
CA PHE A 75 -10.49 10.30 6.85
C PHE A 75 -10.70 9.40 5.62
N GLU A 76 -9.95 9.60 4.54
CA GLU A 76 -9.97 8.80 3.33
C GLU A 76 -9.01 7.61 3.49
N ILE A 77 -9.45 6.59 4.21
CA ILE A 77 -8.70 5.33 4.31
C ILE A 77 -9.49 4.24 3.60
N GLY A 78 -9.00 3.86 2.43
CA GLY A 78 -9.64 2.89 1.54
C GLY A 78 -8.67 1.87 0.98
N THR A 79 -9.16 0.66 0.75
CA THR A 79 -8.43 -0.45 0.11
C THR A 79 -8.35 -0.32 -1.41
N THR A 80 -9.08 0.63 -1.99
CA THR A 80 -9.27 0.80 -3.44
C THR A 80 -8.00 1.19 -4.19
N ASN A 81 -6.95 1.62 -3.49
CA ASN A 81 -5.70 2.08 -4.10
C ASN A 81 -4.49 1.23 -3.69
N ILE A 82 -4.70 -0.05 -3.33
CA ILE A 82 -3.60 -0.97 -3.03
C ILE A 82 -3.22 -1.68 -4.34
N ALA A 83 -1.96 -1.57 -4.76
CA ALA A 83 -1.48 -2.14 -6.03
C ALA A 83 -1.63 -3.68 -6.06
N PHE A 84 -1.40 -4.34 -4.92
CA PHE A 84 -1.60 -5.79 -4.78
C PHE A 84 -3.04 -6.21 -5.07
N LEU A 85 -4.04 -5.52 -4.50
CA LEU A 85 -5.45 -5.86 -4.74
C LEU A 85 -5.85 -5.64 -6.20
N ASN A 86 -5.37 -4.55 -6.81
CA ASN A 86 -5.56 -4.31 -8.24
C ASN A 86 -4.91 -5.43 -9.10
N LEU A 87 -3.72 -5.89 -8.72
CA LEU A 87 -3.01 -6.96 -9.43
C LEU A 87 -3.76 -8.30 -9.33
N GLU A 88 -4.22 -8.66 -8.13
CA GLU A 88 -5.01 -9.87 -7.90
C GLU A 88 -6.30 -9.86 -8.71
N GLU A 89 -7.01 -8.71 -8.73
CA GLU A 89 -8.23 -8.56 -9.53
C GLU A 89 -7.96 -8.72 -11.03
N LEU A 90 -6.96 -8.01 -11.58
CA LEU A 90 -6.60 -8.10 -13.00
C LEU A 90 -6.16 -9.52 -13.38
N TRP A 91 -5.40 -10.19 -12.52
CA TRP A 91 -5.00 -11.58 -12.71
C TRP A 91 -6.20 -12.55 -12.73
N MET A 92 -7.17 -12.36 -11.83
CA MET A 92 -8.39 -13.15 -11.82
C MET A 92 -9.26 -12.88 -13.06
N GLN A 93 -9.30 -11.64 -13.56
CA GLN A 93 -10.01 -11.28 -14.78
C GLN A 93 -9.38 -11.95 -16.01
N ILE A 94 -8.06 -11.89 -16.19
CA ILE A 94 -7.40 -12.47 -17.37
C ILE A 94 -7.52 -14.00 -17.41
N LYS A 95 -7.48 -14.67 -16.25
CA LYS A 95 -7.76 -16.13 -16.16
C LYS A 95 -9.17 -16.50 -16.59
N ARG A 96 -10.15 -15.63 -16.35
CA ARG A 96 -11.54 -15.85 -16.78
C ARG A 96 -11.75 -15.62 -18.27
N VAL A 97 -11.00 -14.69 -18.86
CA VAL A 97 -11.21 -14.23 -20.24
C VAL A 97 -10.37 -15.02 -21.26
N ALA A 98 -9.21 -15.53 -20.88
CA ALA A 98 -8.29 -16.20 -21.80
C ALA A 98 -7.63 -17.44 -21.19
N ILE A 99 -7.56 -18.52 -21.97
CA ILE A 99 -6.82 -19.75 -21.61
C ILE A 99 -5.34 -19.44 -21.33
N VAL A 100 -4.79 -18.41 -21.98
CA VAL A 100 -3.41 -17.94 -21.75
C VAL A 100 -3.24 -17.33 -20.36
N GLY A 101 -4.32 -16.84 -19.73
CA GLY A 101 -4.31 -16.33 -18.36
C GLY A 101 -3.88 -17.38 -17.34
N ASP A 102 -4.19 -18.66 -17.58
CA ASP A 102 -3.74 -19.77 -16.72
C ASP A 102 -2.23 -20.04 -16.80
N LEU A 103 -1.55 -19.51 -17.82
CA LEU A 103 -0.10 -19.64 -18.00
C LEU A 103 0.69 -18.50 -17.33
N ILE A 104 0.00 -17.48 -16.81
CA ILE A 104 0.64 -16.39 -16.07
C ILE A 104 1.02 -16.90 -14.69
N ASN A 105 2.31 -16.86 -14.36
CA ASN A 105 2.77 -17.21 -13.03
C ASN A 105 2.55 -16.01 -12.09
N PHE A 106 1.65 -16.17 -11.11
CA PHE A 106 1.39 -15.13 -10.12
C PHE A 106 2.60 -14.88 -9.21
N GLU A 107 3.43 -15.89 -8.96
CA GLU A 107 4.68 -15.74 -8.21
C GLU A 107 5.65 -14.79 -8.93
N ALA A 108 5.75 -14.88 -10.26
CA ALA A 108 6.54 -13.93 -11.05
C ALA A 108 5.98 -12.49 -10.94
N CYS A 109 4.66 -12.31 -10.83
CA CYS A 109 4.08 -11.00 -10.55
C CYS A 109 4.53 -10.46 -9.18
N MET A 110 4.59 -11.33 -8.16
CA MET A 110 5.03 -10.97 -6.81
C MET A 110 6.51 -10.59 -6.78
N GLU A 111 7.38 -11.33 -7.47
CA GLU A 111 8.81 -11.02 -7.59
C GLU A 111 9.04 -9.67 -8.28
N ILE A 112 8.29 -9.38 -9.34
CA ILE A 112 8.36 -8.08 -10.01
C ILE A 112 7.86 -6.97 -9.08
N MET A 113 6.77 -7.20 -8.34
CA MET A 113 6.26 -6.23 -7.37
C MET A 113 7.31 -5.94 -6.28
N ASP A 114 7.94 -6.96 -5.71
CA ASP A 114 9.01 -6.81 -4.71
C ASP A 114 10.17 -5.95 -5.25
N LEU A 115 10.66 -6.27 -6.45
CA LEU A 115 11.72 -5.51 -7.12
C LEU A 115 11.35 -4.02 -7.34
N LEU A 116 10.09 -3.74 -7.67
CA LEU A 116 9.61 -2.37 -7.89
C LEU A 116 9.44 -1.61 -6.58
N TYR A 117 9.10 -2.27 -5.47
CA TYR A 117 9.02 -1.62 -4.16
C TYR A 117 10.39 -1.38 -3.53
N GLU A 118 11.40 -2.19 -3.87
CA GLU A 118 12.79 -1.99 -3.41
C GLU A 118 13.50 -0.83 -4.13
N LYS A 119 13.19 -0.59 -5.41
CA LYS A 119 13.89 0.42 -6.24
C LYS A 119 13.25 1.80 -6.17
N GLU A 120 13.97 2.75 -5.55
CA GLU A 120 13.57 4.18 -5.46
C GLU A 120 13.29 4.86 -6.83
N GLU A 121 13.97 4.41 -7.90
CA GLU A 121 13.83 4.97 -9.26
C GLU A 121 12.43 4.76 -9.89
N THR A 122 11.60 3.89 -9.31
CA THR A 122 10.27 3.56 -9.84
C THR A 122 9.15 4.47 -9.31
N SER A 123 9.49 5.55 -8.59
CA SER A 123 8.58 6.51 -7.95
C SER A 123 7.45 7.06 -8.85
N PHE A 124 7.61 7.08 -10.17
CA PHE A 124 6.55 7.46 -11.11
C PHE A 124 5.43 6.41 -11.20
N LEU A 125 5.76 5.11 -11.17
CA LEU A 125 4.79 4.02 -11.28
C LEU A 125 3.91 3.90 -10.04
N HIS A 126 4.44 4.29 -8.88
CA HIS A 126 3.73 4.32 -7.60
C HIS A 126 2.62 5.38 -7.51
N LYS A 127 2.49 6.27 -8.51
CA LYS A 127 1.44 7.30 -8.54
C LYS A 127 0.05 6.74 -8.86
N SER A 128 -0.01 5.61 -9.54
CA SER A 128 -1.27 4.92 -9.90
C SER A 128 -1.12 3.43 -9.61
N PRO A 129 -1.63 2.96 -8.45
CA PRO A 129 -1.66 1.55 -8.06
C PRO A 129 -2.25 0.62 -9.12
N SER A 130 -3.30 1.06 -9.83
CA SER A 130 -3.89 0.29 -10.95
C SER A 130 -2.95 0.21 -12.16
N SER A 131 -2.26 1.30 -12.51
CA SER A 131 -1.29 1.30 -13.62
C SER A 131 -0.05 0.46 -13.30
N LEU A 132 0.41 0.51 -12.05
CA LEU A 132 1.50 -0.34 -11.55
C LEU A 132 1.11 -1.82 -11.63
N ALA A 133 -0.06 -2.19 -11.11
CA ALA A 133 -0.58 -3.56 -11.17
C ALA A 133 -0.69 -4.08 -12.60
N ALA A 134 -1.24 -3.29 -13.52
CA ALA A 134 -1.34 -3.63 -14.93
C ALA A 134 0.05 -3.84 -15.56
N SER A 135 1.00 -2.96 -15.28
CA SER A 135 2.37 -3.06 -15.82
C SER A 135 3.07 -4.32 -15.34
N ILE A 136 2.91 -4.67 -14.05
CA ILE A 136 3.43 -5.91 -13.47
C ILE A 136 2.83 -7.13 -14.16
N LEU A 137 1.52 -7.15 -14.36
CA LEU A 137 0.83 -8.27 -15.02
C LEU A 137 1.31 -8.45 -16.47
N VAL A 138 1.47 -7.36 -17.23
CA VAL A 138 2.00 -7.41 -18.60
C VAL A 138 3.45 -7.90 -18.61
N ALA A 139 4.30 -7.40 -17.71
CA ALA A 139 5.69 -7.84 -17.63
C ALA A 139 5.78 -9.35 -17.30
N SER A 140 4.99 -9.82 -16.32
CA SER A 140 4.91 -11.24 -15.97
C SER A 140 4.45 -12.07 -17.17
N TYR A 141 3.37 -11.66 -17.85
CA TYR A 141 2.88 -12.33 -19.05
C TYR A 141 3.98 -12.48 -20.11
N LEU A 142 4.73 -11.42 -20.41
CA LEU A 142 5.77 -11.43 -21.44
C LEU A 142 6.93 -12.38 -21.10
N ILE A 143 7.20 -12.58 -19.80
CA ILE A 143 8.29 -13.43 -19.31
C ILE A 143 7.84 -14.88 -19.21
N THR A 144 6.63 -15.15 -18.74
CA THR A 144 6.18 -16.50 -18.37
C THR A 144 5.43 -17.22 -19.49
N VAL A 145 4.83 -16.49 -20.45
CA VAL A 145 4.04 -17.08 -21.53
C VAL A 145 4.92 -17.39 -22.76
N PRO A 146 5.00 -18.66 -23.21
CA PRO A 146 5.83 -19.05 -24.36
C PRO A 146 5.46 -18.33 -25.66
N LYS A 147 6.47 -17.88 -26.42
CA LYS A 147 6.32 -17.10 -27.68
C LYS A 147 5.41 -17.73 -28.74
N GLN A 148 5.29 -19.06 -28.80
CA GLN A 148 4.40 -19.74 -29.74
C GLN A 148 2.89 -19.62 -29.43
N LYS A 149 2.51 -19.02 -28.29
CA LYS A 149 1.11 -18.77 -27.88
C LYS A 149 0.75 -17.28 -27.81
N TRP A 150 1.56 -16.40 -28.43
CA TRP A 150 1.37 -14.94 -28.39
C TRP A 150 0.27 -14.44 -29.33
N GLU A 151 -0.92 -15.04 -29.29
CA GLU A 151 -2.13 -14.27 -29.56
C GLU A 151 -2.44 -13.53 -28.25
N PHE A 152 -1.78 -12.40 -28.01
CA PHE A 152 -2.14 -11.55 -26.87
C PHE A 152 -3.62 -11.16 -27.08
N PRO A 153 -4.54 -11.57 -26.20
CA PRO A 153 -5.92 -11.15 -26.36
C PRO A 153 -5.93 -9.63 -26.21
N LEU A 154 -6.35 -8.91 -27.25
CA LEU A 154 -6.56 -7.46 -27.18
C LEU A 154 -7.64 -7.22 -26.12
N LEU A 155 -7.21 -6.92 -24.90
CA LEU A 155 -8.13 -6.61 -23.81
C LEU A 155 -8.64 -5.17 -24.04
N PRO A 156 -9.94 -4.89 -23.87
CA PRO A 156 -10.55 -3.61 -24.22
C PRO A 156 -9.89 -2.37 -23.61
N TRP A 157 -9.25 -2.49 -22.45
CA TRP A 157 -8.62 -1.39 -21.72
C TRP A 157 -7.30 -0.89 -22.32
N VAL A 158 -6.70 -1.62 -23.28
CA VAL A 158 -5.49 -1.15 -23.98
C VAL A 158 -5.83 -0.07 -25.02
N CYS A 159 -7.08 0.02 -25.47
CA CYS A 159 -7.50 1.03 -26.43
C CYS A 159 -7.82 2.39 -25.81
N ASP A 160 -8.03 2.48 -24.50
CA ASP A 160 -8.36 3.75 -23.84
C ASP A 160 -7.12 4.61 -23.49
N PHE A 161 -5.92 4.14 -23.82
CA PHE A 161 -4.64 4.81 -23.54
C PHE A 161 -3.81 5.16 -24.80
N ILE A 162 -4.37 5.03 -26.00
CA ILE A 162 -3.78 5.50 -27.28
C ILE A 162 -4.63 6.64 -27.80
#